data_AF-A0A671ESX1-F1
#
_entry.id   AF-A0A671ESX1-F1
#
_cell.length_a   1.000
_cell.length_b   1.000
_cell.length_c   1.000
_cell.angle_alpha   90.00
_cell.angle_beta   90.00
_cell.angle_gamma   90.00
#
_symmetry.space_group_name_H-M   'P 1'
#
loop_
_entity.id
_entity.type
_entity.pdbx_description
1 polymer ?
#
loop_
_entity_poly.entity_id
_entity_poly.type
_entity_poly.pdbx_seq_one_letter_code
_entity_poly.pdbx_strand_id
1 'polypeptide(L)'
;MKAFSLFFLPVLGLLVYGKSLCPVDEAINEKIQDVTSSLIFEAVRNMDLECRSVTSRGDLATCPTGFAVTGCTCGSACGSWDVRAETTCHCQCARMDWTGARCCRLQASA
;
A
#
# COMPACT_ATOMS: atom_id res chain seq x y z
N MET A 1 30.46 50.63 -40.58
CA MET A 1 30.60 49.23 -40.13
C MET A 1 29.47 48.92 -39.16
N LYS A 2 28.29 48.57 -39.70
CA LYS A 2 27.07 48.19 -38.97
C LYS A 2 26.98 46.66 -38.97
N ALA A 3 27.61 45.98 -38.01
CA ALA A 3 27.58 44.51 -37.99
C ALA A 3 27.61 43.90 -36.57
N PHE A 4 27.51 44.70 -35.51
CA PHE A 4 27.60 44.19 -34.13
C PHE A 4 26.25 43.99 -33.44
N SER A 5 25.12 44.37 -34.07
CA SER A 5 23.80 44.30 -33.44
C SER A 5 23.09 42.94 -33.58
N LEU A 6 23.63 42.00 -34.37
CA LEU A 6 22.95 40.73 -34.69
C LEU A 6 23.39 39.54 -33.81
N PHE A 7 24.44 39.69 -33.00
CA PHE A 7 24.96 38.60 -32.15
C PHE A 7 24.26 38.47 -30.79
N PHE A 8 23.34 39.38 -30.44
CA PHE A 8 22.57 39.32 -29.19
C PHE A 8 21.21 38.61 -29.32
N LEU A 9 20.73 38.39 -30.55
CA LEU A 9 19.47 37.67 -30.83
C LEU A 9 19.51 36.18 -30.45
N PRO A 10 20.59 35.40 -30.65
CA PRO A 10 20.58 33.97 -30.32
C PRO A 10 20.64 33.72 -28.80
N VAL A 11 21.13 34.67 -28.01
CA VAL A 11 21.21 34.56 -26.54
C VAL A 11 19.85 34.80 -25.89
N LEU A 12 19.03 35.70 -26.45
CA LEU A 12 17.64 35.92 -26.00
C LEU A 12 16.72 34.73 -26.30
N GLY A 13 16.97 33.98 -27.37
CA GLY A 13 16.23 32.75 -27.68
C GLY A 13 16.46 31.61 -26.67
N LEU A 14 17.63 31.58 -26.02
CA LEU A 14 17.96 30.61 -24.97
C LEU A 14 17.28 30.92 -23.63
N LEU A 15 16.89 32.17 -23.36
CA LEU A 15 16.17 32.56 -22.14
C LEU A 15 14.67 32.23 -22.18
N VAL A 16 14.13 31.87 -23.35
CA VAL A 16 12.74 31.40 -23.49
C VAL A 16 12.61 29.92 -23.16
N TYR A 17 13.72 29.16 -23.15
CA TYR A 17 13.77 27.73 -22.87
C TYR A 17 13.91 27.42 -21.35
N GLY A 18 13.25 28.22 -20.51
CA GLY A 18 13.35 28.14 -19.04
C GLY A 18 12.02 28.19 -18.29
N LYS A 19 10.89 28.22 -19.00
CA LYS A 19 9.56 28.01 -18.41
C LYS A 19 9.07 26.65 -18.90
N SER A 20 8.47 25.87 -18.01
CA SER A 20 8.04 24.49 -18.26
C SER A 20 7.54 24.30 -19.70
N LEU A 21 8.01 23.25 -20.37
CA LEU A 21 7.71 22.97 -21.78
C LEU A 21 6.19 22.88 -22.05
N CYS A 22 5.40 22.69 -20.99
CA CYS A 22 3.95 22.65 -20.98
C CYS A 22 3.38 23.38 -19.72
N PRO A 23 3.17 24.71 -19.75
CA PRO A 23 2.73 25.47 -18.57
C PRO A 23 1.30 25.14 -18.13
N VAL A 24 0.45 24.69 -19.05
CA VAL A 24 -0.92 24.22 -18.74
C VAL A 24 -0.86 22.89 -17.99
N ASP A 25 -0.04 21.95 -18.47
CA ASP A 25 0.17 20.65 -17.84
C ASP A 25 0.76 20.78 -16.43
N GLU A 26 1.68 21.73 -16.23
CA GLU A 26 2.23 22.02 -14.89
C GLU A 26 1.12 22.47 -13.92
N ALA A 27 0.29 23.43 -14.34
CA ALA A 27 -0.83 23.91 -13.51
C ALA A 27 -1.86 22.80 -13.22
N ILE A 28 -2.09 21.90 -14.18
CA ILE A 28 -2.94 20.72 -13.98
C ILE A 28 -2.31 19.77 -12.96
N ASN A 29 -1.00 19.48 -13.09
CA ASN A 29 -0.28 18.60 -12.17
C ASN A 29 -0.27 19.14 -10.73
N GLU A 30 0.00 20.44 -10.55
CA GLU A 30 -0.10 21.11 -9.24
C GLU A 30 -1.51 20.97 -8.66
N LYS A 31 -2.56 21.17 -9.48
CA LYS A 31 -3.94 21.01 -9.01
C LYS A 31 -4.31 19.57 -8.68
N ILE A 32 -3.83 18.59 -9.45
CA ILE A 32 -4.00 17.17 -9.15
C ILE A 32 -3.34 16.85 -7.82
N GLN A 33 -2.11 17.31 -7.58
CA GLN A 33 -1.40 17.02 -6.34
C GLN A 33 -2.09 17.63 -5.12
N ASP A 34 -2.54 18.89 -5.23
CA ASP A 34 -3.32 19.59 -4.20
C ASP A 34 -4.58 18.79 -3.82
N VAL A 35 -5.41 18.46 -4.81
CA VAL A 35 -6.68 17.73 -4.59
C VAL A 35 -6.42 16.31 -4.10
N THR A 36 -5.48 15.59 -4.72
CA THR A 36 -5.17 14.20 -4.38
C THR A 36 -4.66 14.07 -2.95
N SER A 37 -3.89 15.04 -2.45
CA SER A 37 -3.39 15.01 -1.08
C SER A 37 -4.55 14.95 -0.06
N SER A 38 -5.58 15.79 -0.24
CA SER A 38 -6.77 15.80 0.61
C SER A 38 -7.59 14.51 0.49
N LEU A 39 -7.80 14.04 -0.74
CA LEU A 39 -8.60 12.83 -1.02
C LEU A 39 -7.93 11.56 -0.50
N ILE A 40 -6.59 11.45 -0.57
CA ILE A 40 -5.86 10.31 0.00
C ILE A 40 -6.05 10.26 1.51
N PHE A 41 -5.93 11.39 2.20
CA PHE A 41 -6.11 11.43 3.64
C PHE A 41 -7.52 11.02 4.06
N GLU A 42 -8.54 11.44 3.32
CA GLU A 42 -9.93 11.04 3.56
C GLU A 42 -10.14 9.55 3.25
N ALA A 43 -9.63 9.06 2.11
CA ALA A 43 -9.74 7.66 1.72
C ALA A 43 -9.06 6.72 2.72
N VAL A 44 -7.86 7.05 3.19
CA VAL A 44 -7.13 6.24 4.19
C VAL A 44 -7.83 6.29 5.55
N ARG A 45 -8.43 7.43 5.92
CA ARG A 45 -9.23 7.54 7.16
C ARG A 45 -10.47 6.64 7.12
N ASN A 46 -11.03 6.43 5.93
CA ASN A 46 -12.17 5.55 5.69
C ASN A 46 -11.73 4.14 5.29
N MET A 47 -10.56 3.69 5.74
CA MET A 47 -10.16 2.28 5.66
C MET A 47 -10.16 1.66 7.06
N ASP A 48 -10.83 0.52 7.16
CA ASP A 48 -10.86 -0.31 8.34
C ASP A 48 -10.00 -1.56 8.18
N LEU A 49 -9.48 -2.06 9.30
CA LEU A 49 -8.86 -3.37 9.37
C LEU A 49 -9.92 -4.41 9.77
N GLU A 50 -10.52 -5.05 8.78
CA GLU A 50 -11.48 -6.13 9.02
C GLU A 50 -10.71 -7.39 9.45
N CYS A 51 -10.95 -7.85 10.68
CA CYS A 51 -10.30 -9.03 11.22
C CYS A 51 -11.30 -10.06 11.75
N ARG A 52 -11.06 -11.32 11.40
CA ARG A 52 -11.81 -12.49 11.88
C ARG A 52 -10.88 -13.60 12.33
N SER A 53 -11.40 -14.51 13.15
CA SER A 53 -10.66 -15.69 13.57
C SER A 53 -11.24 -16.91 12.88
N VAL A 54 -10.37 -17.75 12.32
CA VAL A 54 -10.73 -19.06 11.77
C VAL A 54 -10.12 -20.12 12.66
N THR A 55 -10.91 -21.08 13.09
CA THR A 55 -10.44 -22.21 13.88
C THR A 55 -10.73 -23.52 13.15
N SER A 56 -9.83 -24.49 13.32
CA SER A 56 -9.98 -25.83 12.77
C SER A 56 -9.41 -26.85 13.74
N ARG A 57 -9.88 -28.10 13.64
CA ARG A 57 -9.28 -29.23 14.36
C ARG A 57 -7.92 -29.57 13.76
N GLY A 58 -7.04 -30.10 14.59
CA GLY A 58 -5.67 -30.46 14.20
C GLY A 58 -4.70 -29.29 14.23
N ASP A 59 -3.62 -29.41 13.47
CA ASP A 59 -2.46 -28.54 13.50
C ASP A 59 -2.50 -27.40 12.47
N LEU A 60 -3.55 -27.29 11.66
CA LEU A 60 -3.65 -26.30 10.59
C LEU A 60 -4.94 -25.47 10.69
N ALA A 61 -4.83 -24.17 10.46
CA ALA A 61 -5.98 -23.28 10.19
C ALA A 61 -5.64 -22.28 9.09
N THR A 62 -6.45 -22.25 8.04
CA THR A 62 -6.21 -21.42 6.84
C THR A 62 -7.16 -20.23 6.79
N CYS A 63 -6.59 -19.05 6.59
CA CYS A 63 -7.37 -17.85 6.32
C CYS A 63 -8.04 -17.93 4.95
N PRO A 64 -9.26 -17.38 4.81
CA PRO A 64 -9.94 -17.32 3.53
C PRO A 64 -9.22 -16.38 2.56
N THR A 65 -9.42 -16.60 1.26
CA THR A 65 -8.85 -15.77 0.20
C THR A 65 -9.11 -14.28 0.45
N GLY A 66 -8.06 -13.47 0.28
CA GLY A 66 -8.12 -12.02 0.51
C GLY A 66 -7.87 -11.59 1.95
N PHE A 67 -7.58 -12.53 2.87
CA PHE A 67 -7.14 -12.23 4.23
C PHE A 67 -5.70 -12.71 4.43
N ALA A 68 -4.90 -11.90 5.11
CA ALA A 68 -3.56 -12.26 5.57
C ALA A 68 -3.61 -12.81 7.00
N VAL A 69 -2.72 -13.74 7.33
CA VAL A 69 -2.52 -14.18 8.72
C VAL A 69 -1.78 -13.09 9.49
N THR A 70 -2.37 -12.59 10.57
CA THR A 70 -1.74 -11.62 11.48
C THR A 70 -1.27 -12.26 12.78
N GLY A 71 -1.70 -13.48 13.07
CA GLY A 71 -1.25 -14.26 14.21
C GLY A 71 -1.90 -15.63 14.27
N CYS A 72 -1.28 -16.54 15.00
CA CYS A 72 -1.81 -17.88 15.23
C CYS A 72 -2.00 -18.12 16.72
N THR A 73 -2.90 -19.03 17.03
CA THR A 73 -3.10 -19.57 18.37
C THR A 73 -3.28 -21.08 18.25
N CYS A 74 -2.83 -21.80 19.26
CA CYS A 74 -2.81 -23.24 19.26
C CYS A 74 -3.48 -23.74 20.54
N GLY A 75 -4.20 -24.86 20.43
CA GLY A 75 -4.68 -25.56 21.61
C GLY A 75 -3.57 -26.17 22.45
N SER A 76 -3.94 -26.87 23.52
CA SER A 76 -3.00 -27.54 24.43
C SER A 76 -1.86 -26.66 24.98
N ALA A 77 -2.10 -25.35 25.09
CA ALA A 77 -1.10 -24.35 25.50
C ALA A 77 0.19 -24.34 24.64
N CYS A 78 0.11 -24.79 23.39
CA CYS A 78 1.24 -24.75 22.47
C CYS A 78 1.57 -23.31 22.06
N GLY A 79 2.82 -22.88 22.27
CA GLY A 79 3.30 -21.56 21.85
C GLY A 79 4.08 -21.58 20.53
N SER A 80 4.36 -22.75 19.97
CA SER A 80 5.20 -22.92 18.78
C SER A 80 4.33 -23.07 17.53
N TRP A 81 4.39 -22.08 16.66
CA TRP A 81 3.66 -22.06 15.40
C TRP A 81 4.44 -21.33 14.30
N ASP A 82 4.09 -21.63 13.05
CA ASP A 82 4.57 -20.93 11.85
C ASP A 82 3.41 -20.59 10.91
N VAL A 83 3.65 -19.69 9.96
CA VAL A 83 2.72 -19.39 8.87
C VAL A 83 3.24 -19.99 7.57
N ARG A 84 2.45 -20.87 6.97
CA ARG A 84 2.75 -21.52 5.69
C ARG A 84 2.02 -20.83 4.55
N ALA A 85 2.74 -20.61 3.44
CA ALA A 85 2.21 -19.97 2.24
C ALA A 85 1.44 -18.67 2.57
N GLU A 86 1.90 -17.94 3.59
CA GLU A 86 1.36 -16.65 4.07
C GLU A 86 -0.10 -16.65 4.55
N THR A 87 -0.78 -17.80 4.48
CA THR A 87 -2.25 -17.91 4.63
C THR A 87 -2.68 -18.96 5.64
N THR A 88 -1.77 -19.87 6.03
CA THR A 88 -2.12 -20.99 6.89
C THR A 88 -1.27 -21.00 8.16
N CYS A 89 -1.92 -20.91 9.31
CA CYS A 89 -1.28 -21.19 10.59
C CYS A 89 -1.02 -22.68 10.73
N HIS A 90 0.19 -23.03 11.18
CA HIS A 90 0.60 -24.38 11.52
C HIS A 90 1.13 -24.43 12.95
N CYS A 91 0.48 -25.19 13.82
CA CYS A 91 0.90 -25.42 15.20
C CYS A 91 1.83 -26.62 15.28
N GLN A 92 3.03 -26.42 15.82
CA GLN A 92 4.14 -27.37 15.67
C GLN A 92 4.24 -28.42 16.80
N CYS A 93 3.50 -28.24 17.90
CA CYS A 93 3.56 -29.15 19.01
C CYS A 93 2.95 -30.52 18.66
N ALA A 94 3.41 -31.57 19.35
CA ALA A 94 2.83 -32.89 19.16
C ALA A 94 1.38 -32.93 19.65
N ARG A 95 0.51 -33.61 18.88
CA ARG A 95 -0.92 -33.86 19.18
C ARG A 95 -1.73 -32.57 19.38
N MET A 96 -1.77 -31.75 18.34
CA MET A 96 -2.66 -30.58 18.31
C MET A 96 -4.15 -30.99 18.31
N ASP A 97 -4.89 -30.50 19.29
CA ASP A 97 -6.34 -30.59 19.39
C ASP A 97 -7.02 -29.64 18.38
N TRP A 98 -6.57 -28.39 18.34
CA TRP A 98 -7.05 -27.39 17.39
C TRP A 98 -6.01 -26.29 17.14
N THR A 99 -6.22 -25.59 16.03
CA THR A 99 -5.43 -24.43 15.59
C THR A 99 -6.36 -23.28 15.24
N GLY A 100 -5.94 -22.06 15.55
CA GLY A 100 -6.63 -20.84 15.20
C GLY A 100 -5.72 -19.87 14.43
N ALA A 101 -6.27 -19.25 13.40
CA ALA A 101 -5.64 -18.18 12.65
C ALA A 101 -6.42 -16.87 12.84
N ARG A 102 -5.72 -15.78 13.16
CA ARG A 102 -6.25 -14.42 13.09
C ARG A 102 -6.00 -13.92 11.66
N CYS A 103 -7.09 -13.63 10.97
CA CYS A 103 -7.12 -13.29 9.56
C CYS A 103 -7.58 -11.84 9.44
N CYS A 104 -6.79 -10.97 8.81
CA CYS A 104 -7.15 -9.57 8.61
C CYS A 104 -7.00 -9.12 7.16
N ARG A 105 -7.76 -8.09 6.77
CA ARG A 105 -7.59 -7.36 5.51
C ARG A 105 -7.93 -5.89 5.69
N LEU A 106 -7.41 -5.05 4.81
CA LEU A 106 -7.91 -3.69 4.67
C LEU A 106 -9.25 -3.73 3.91
N GLN A 107 -10.22 -2.98 4.39
CA GLN A 107 -11.52 -2.82 3.76
C GLN A 107 -11.93 -1.35 3.83
N ALA A 108 -12.49 -0.80 2.76
CA ALA A 108 -13.11 0.52 2.83
C ALA A 108 -14.30 0.47 3.80
N SER A 109 -14.38 1.45 4.69
CA SER A 109 -15.51 1.66 5.59
C SER A 109 -16.79 1.80 4.77
N ALA A 110 -17.87 1.19 5.24
CA ALA A 110 -19.20 1.26 4.62
C ALA A 110 -19.91 2.59 4.95
#